data_AF-A0AAU7XYK5-F1
#
_entry.id   AF-A0AAU7XYK5-F1
#
_cell.length_a   1.000
_cell.length_b   1.000
_cell.length_c   1.000
_cell.angle_alpha   90.00
_cell.angle_beta   90.00
_cell.angle_gamma   90.00
#
_symmetry.space_group_name_H-M   'P 1'
#
loop_
_entity.id
_entity.type
_entity.pdbx_description
1 polymer ?
#
loop_
_entity_poly.entity_id
_entity_poly.type
_entity_poly.pdbx_seq_one_letter_code
_entity_poly.pdbx_strand_id
1 'polypeptide(L)' 'MTLFCLIGGCSWSPSTSVHIGKEDLLCQVCARCGAYRYLPLTGALERGGS' A
#
# COMPACT_ATOMS: atom_id res chain seq x y z
N MET A 1 4.82 -13.09 6.31
CA MET A 1 3.36 -13.07 6.54
C MET A 1 3.06 -13.66 7.90
N THR A 2 2.20 -13.04 8.71
CA THR A 2 1.82 -13.53 10.04
C THR A 2 0.36 -14.01 10.03
N LEU A 3 0.00 -15.00 10.86
CA LEU A 3 -1.38 -15.54 10.97
C LEU A 3 -2.42 -14.43 11.22
N PHE A 4 -2.01 -13.43 11.99
CA PHE A 4 -2.75 -12.21 12.29
C PHE A 4 -3.24 -11.44 11.04
N CYS A 5 -2.43 -11.36 9.99
CA CYS A 5 -2.80 -10.70 8.73
C CYS A 5 -3.69 -11.57 7.84
N LEU A 6 -3.64 -12.89 7.98
CA LEU A 6 -4.52 -13.80 7.24
C LEU A 6 -5.97 -13.70 7.74
N ILE A 7 -6.16 -13.56 9.05
CA ILE A 7 -7.50 -13.50 9.66
C ILE A 7 -8.04 -12.07 9.67
N GLY A 8 -7.22 -11.09 10.08
CA GLY A 8 -7.67 -9.70 10.29
C GLY A 8 -7.30 -8.72 9.18
N GLY A 9 -6.71 -9.21 8.08
CA GLY A 9 -6.19 -8.37 7.02
C GLY A 9 -4.90 -7.61 7.39
N CYS A 10 -4.29 -7.01 6.37
CA CYS A 10 -3.12 -6.16 6.53
C CYS A 10 -3.52 -4.75 6.99
N SER A 11 -2.79 -4.22 7.96
CA SER A 11 -2.84 -2.81 8.32
C SER A 11 -1.71 -2.09 7.58
N TRP A 12 -2.08 -1.27 6.58
CA TRP A 12 -1.14 -0.62 5.68
C TRP A 12 -0.71 0.75 6.23
N SER A 13 0.58 1.03 6.17
CA SER A 13 1.15 2.33 6.52
C SER A 13 0.70 3.44 5.54
N PRO A 14 0.91 4.72 5.89
CA PRO A 14 0.84 5.81 4.92
C PRO A 14 1.68 5.50 3.69
N SER A 15 1.18 5.90 2.53
CA SER A 15 1.83 5.65 1.25
C SER A 15 3.00 6.59 1.01
N THR A 16 4.09 6.05 0.44
CA THR A 16 5.22 6.83 -0.08
C THR A 16 5.24 6.69 -1.61
N SER A 17 5.36 7.79 -2.34
CA SER A 17 5.52 7.75 -3.79
C SER A 17 6.90 7.23 -4.15
N VAL A 18 6.94 6.21 -5.01
CA VAL A 18 8.16 5.60 -5.53
C VAL A 18 8.08 5.56 -7.05
N HIS A 19 9.22 5.80 -7.69
CA HIS A 19 9.35 5.74 -9.14
C HIS A 19 9.99 4.39 -9.52
N ILE A 20 9.25 3.53 -10.22
CA ILE A 20 9.71 2.20 -10.64
C ILE A 20 9.62 2.12 -12.16
N GLY A 21 10.77 2.07 -12.84
CA GLY A 21 10.83 2.07 -14.29
C GLY A 21 10.34 3.41 -14.88
N LYS A 22 9.16 3.42 -15.49
CA LYS A 22 8.50 4.62 -16.03
C LYS A 22 7.19 4.95 -15.31
N GLU A 23 6.91 4.27 -14.21
CA GLU A 23 5.64 4.37 -13.49
C GLU A 23 5.86 4.96 -12.09
N ASP A 24 4.98 5.89 -11.71
CA ASP A 24 4.87 6.36 -10.34
C ASP A 24 3.85 5.53 -9.58
N LEU A 25 4.31 4.94 -8.48
CA LEU A 25 3.52 4.04 -7.65
C LEU A 25 3.52 4.53 -6.21
N LEU A 26 2.45 4.22 -5.49
CA LEU A 26 2.39 4.37 -4.04
C LEU A 26 2.82 3.05 -3.39
N CYS A 27 3.93 3.09 -2.66
CA CYS A 27 4.40 1.99 -1.84
C CYS A 27 3.80 2.09 -0.44
N GLN A 28 3.25 0.98 0.06
CA GLN A 28 2.80 0.84 1.44
C GLN A 28 3.36 -0.43 2.05
N VAL A 29 3.70 -0.35 3.34
CA VAL A 29 4.20 -1.49 4.11
C VAL A 29 3.19 -1.86 5.17
N CYS A 30 2.92 -3.15 5.34
CA CYS A 30 2.07 -3.60 6.41
C CYS A 30 2.79 -3.50 7.75
N ALA A 31 2.27 -2.69 8.68
CA ALA A 31 2.86 -2.52 10.01
C ALA A 31 2.88 -3.80 10.86
N ARG A 32 2.06 -4.81 10.51
CA ARG A 32 1.95 -6.09 11.24
C ARG A 32 2.86 -7.18 10.70
N CYS A 33 2.99 -7.29 9.38
CA CYS A 33 3.69 -8.42 8.75
C CYS A 33 4.82 -8.03 7.80
N GLY A 34 5.07 -6.73 7.61
CA GLY A 34 6.14 -6.21 6.76
C GLY A 34 5.93 -6.42 5.25
N ALA A 35 4.76 -6.92 4.83
CA ALA A 35 4.45 -7.08 3.42
C ALA A 35 4.41 -5.72 2.70
N TYR A 36 4.86 -5.70 1.45
CA TYR A 36 4.80 -4.52 0.59
C TYR A 36 3.61 -4.63 -0.37
N ARG A 37 2.97 -3.49 -0.67
CA ARG A 37 2.08 -3.37 -1.83
C ARG A 37 2.39 -2.10 -2.59
N TYR A 38 2.18 -2.17 -3.90
CA TYR A 38 2.33 -1.05 -4.83
C TYR A 38 0.98 -0.76 -5.47
N LEU A 39 0.57 0.49 -5.46
CA LEU A 39 -0.67 0.96 -6.07
C LEU A 39 -0.34 2.01 -7.15
N PRO A 40 -1.08 2.08 -8.26
CA PRO A 40 -0.90 3.16 -9.22
C PRO A 40 -1.11 4.53 -8.56
N LEU A 41 -0.19 5.48 -8.77
CA LEU A 41 -0.37 6.85 -8.27
C LEU A 41 -1.64 7.50 -8.86
N THR A 42 -1.98 7.15 -10.11
CA THR A 42 -3.15 7.65 -10.84
C THR A 42 -4.49 7.24 -10.23
N GLY A 43 -4.58 6.10 -9.53
CA GLY A 43 -5.81 5.62 -8.90
C GLY A 43 -6.01 6.06 -7.44
N ALA A 44 -5.03 6.74 -6.84
CA ALA A 44 -5.07 7.16 -5.44
C ALA A 44 -5.83 8.48 -5.20
N LEU A 45 -6.00 9.28 -6.26
CA LEU A 45 -6.75 10.54 -6.21
C LEU A 45 -8.28 10.34 -6.17
N GLU A 46 -8.80 9.15 -6.49
CA GLU A 46 -10.26 8.92 -6.60
C GLU A 46 -10.93 8.39 -5.32
N ARG A 47 -10.21 8.26 -4.20
CA ARG A 47 -10.80 7.84 -2.90
C ARG A 47 -10.62 8.86 -1.76
N GLY A 48 -10.34 10.11 -2.10
CA GLY A 48 -10.34 11.25 -1.16
C GLY A 48 -11.65 12.04 -1.16
N GLY A 49 -12.81 11.38 -1.26
CA GLY A 49 -14.12 12.02 -1.33
C GLY A 49 -15.14 11.34 -0.40
N SER A 50 -15.14 11.74 0.87
CA SER A 50 -16.31 11.79 1.74
C SER A 50 -16.06 12.80 2.84
#